data_AF-A0A3N4IZI7-F1
#
_entry.id   AF-A0A3N4IZI7-F1
#
_cell.length_a   1.000
_cell.length_b   1.000
_cell.length_c   1.000
_cell.angle_alpha   90.00
_cell.angle_beta   90.00
_cell.angle_gamma   90.00
#
_symmetry.space_group_name_H-M   'P 1'
#
loop_
_entity.id
_entity.type
_entity.pdbx_description
1 polymer ?
#
loop_
_entity_poly.entity_id
_entity_poly.type
_entity_poly.pdbx_seq_one_letter_code
_entity_poly.pdbx_strand_id
1 'polypeptide(L)'
;MVTIATTILSLTLSLANAHMLLKNPPSLGFTGNKLATKPDSDLNAPISKAQFRGAGKSVATWPAGSNQAFSLAGGATHGGGSCQVSLSYDNGETFKVIKSFIGNCPSGSERDYSFSLGNREMYMGCAAVTITNGGSGLGTSYPKVFVANIENGCQTAAEGVLEFPNPGGVVERSSEPAFKPVGAGCV
;
A
#
# COMPACT_ATOMS: atom_id res chain seq x y z
N MET A 1 -9.11 58.97 19.87
CA MET A 1 -9.48 57.85 18.98
C MET A 1 -8.38 56.81 19.07
N VAL A 2 -8.67 55.65 19.65
CA VAL A 2 -7.72 54.54 19.77
C VAL A 2 -8.03 53.56 18.64
N THR A 3 -7.10 53.41 17.71
CA THR A 3 -7.23 52.48 16.58
C THR A 3 -6.66 51.13 17.01
N ILE A 4 -7.53 50.16 17.29
CA ILE A 4 -7.13 48.79 17.61
C ILE A 4 -6.87 48.05 16.29
N ALA A 5 -5.60 47.76 16.01
CA ALA A 5 -5.22 46.92 14.87
C ALA A 5 -5.42 45.44 15.25
N THR A 6 -6.52 44.84 14.79
CA THR A 6 -6.75 43.39 14.87
C THR A 6 -5.92 42.68 13.81
N THR A 7 -4.85 42.02 14.23
CA THR A 7 -4.11 41.03 13.44
C THR A 7 -4.91 39.73 13.42
N ILE A 8 -5.51 39.39 12.27
CA ILE A 8 -6.14 38.09 12.03
C ILE A 8 -5.01 37.09 11.73
N LEU A 9 -4.69 36.22 12.68
CA LEU A 9 -3.83 35.07 12.46
C LEU A 9 -4.64 33.97 11.76
N SER A 10 -4.59 33.96 10.42
CA SER A 10 -5.19 32.91 9.60
C SER A 10 -4.39 31.61 9.74
N LEU A 11 -4.75 30.75 10.69
CA LEU A 11 -4.22 29.39 10.76
C LEU A 11 -4.86 28.54 9.66
N THR A 12 -4.31 28.60 8.44
CA THR A 12 -4.68 27.65 7.39
C THR A 12 -4.12 26.29 7.76
N LEU A 13 -4.94 25.47 8.42
CA LEU A 13 -4.65 24.06 8.65
C LEU A 13 -4.64 23.36 7.28
N SER A 14 -3.49 23.33 6.61
CA SER A 14 -3.31 22.50 5.44
C SER A 14 -3.45 21.06 5.89
N LEU A 15 -4.50 20.37 5.46
CA LEU A 15 -4.57 18.91 5.59
C LEU A 15 -3.43 18.33 4.75
N ALA A 16 -2.28 18.09 5.38
CA ALA A 16 -1.20 17.35 4.77
C ALA A 16 -1.71 15.92 4.56
N ASN A 17 -1.92 15.53 3.30
CA ASN A 17 -2.30 14.17 2.97
C ASN A 17 -1.07 13.28 3.14
N ALA A 18 -0.87 12.73 4.33
CA ALA A 18 0.31 11.95 4.68
C ALA A 18 0.36 10.59 3.95
N HIS A 19 -0.79 10.06 3.53
CA HIS A 19 -0.91 8.70 3.02
C HIS A 19 -0.40 8.55 1.58
N MET A 20 0.26 7.41 1.32
CA MET A 20 0.66 6.97 -0.01
C MET A 20 -0.44 6.12 -0.65
N LEU A 21 -0.80 6.43 -1.89
CA LEU A 21 -1.82 5.76 -2.68
C LEU A 21 -1.25 5.25 -4.00
N LEU A 22 -1.79 4.15 -4.52
CA LEU A 22 -1.46 3.71 -5.88
C LEU A 22 -1.98 4.73 -6.89
N LYS A 23 -1.07 5.38 -7.62
CA LYS A 23 -1.35 6.34 -8.69
C LYS A 23 -1.48 5.63 -10.04
N ASN A 24 -0.61 4.66 -10.31
CA ASN A 24 -0.66 3.85 -11.51
C ASN A 24 -0.46 2.37 -11.14
N PRO A 25 -1.38 1.46 -11.49
CA PRO A 25 -2.76 1.78 -11.88
C PRO A 25 -3.47 2.55 -10.74
N PRO A 26 -4.37 3.51 -11.04
CA PRO A 26 -4.97 4.32 -9.99
C PRO A 26 -5.86 3.46 -9.08
N SER A 27 -5.58 3.48 -7.77
CA SER A 27 -6.36 2.75 -6.76
C SER A 27 -7.79 3.28 -6.60
N LEU A 28 -8.64 2.51 -5.94
CA LEU A 28 -10.02 2.86 -5.63
C LEU A 28 -10.11 4.15 -4.79
N GLY A 29 -9.20 4.33 -3.83
CA GLY A 29 -9.11 5.54 -3.00
C GLY A 29 -8.45 6.75 -3.66
N PHE A 30 -7.81 6.57 -4.83
CA PHE A 30 -7.09 7.66 -5.48
C PHE A 30 -8.07 8.62 -6.18
N THR A 31 -8.02 9.92 -5.84
CA THR A 31 -8.91 10.95 -6.40
C THR A 31 -8.79 11.13 -7.92
N GLY A 32 -7.66 10.70 -8.50
CA GLY A 32 -7.45 10.62 -9.94
C GLY A 32 -8.17 9.44 -10.62
N ASN A 33 -8.66 8.44 -9.86
CA ASN A 33 -9.42 7.33 -10.41
C ASN A 33 -10.87 7.74 -10.70
N LYS A 34 -11.15 8.13 -11.95
CA LYS A 34 -12.51 8.48 -12.39
C LYS A 34 -13.42 7.28 -12.63
N LEU A 35 -12.87 6.06 -12.54
CA LEU A 35 -13.61 4.82 -12.72
C LEU A 35 -14.02 4.19 -11.39
N ALA A 36 -13.58 4.75 -10.26
CA ALA A 36 -14.05 4.37 -8.95
C ALA A 36 -15.48 4.92 -8.71
N THR A 37 -16.40 4.04 -8.33
CA THR A 37 -17.80 4.37 -8.01
C THR A 37 -18.03 4.53 -6.51
N LYS A 38 -17.17 3.91 -5.70
CA LYS A 38 -17.13 4.06 -4.24
C LYS A 38 -15.67 4.15 -3.83
N PRO A 39 -15.09 5.36 -3.77
CA PRO A 39 -13.70 5.53 -3.42
C PRO A 39 -13.40 4.95 -2.04
N ASP A 40 -12.32 4.18 -1.94
CA ASP A 40 -11.86 3.60 -0.68
C ASP A 40 -11.02 4.63 0.09
N SER A 41 -11.64 5.37 0.98
CA SER A 41 -10.95 6.36 1.82
C SER A 41 -10.26 5.75 3.05
N ASP A 42 -10.47 4.46 3.30
CA ASP A 42 -9.90 3.73 4.43
C ASP A 42 -8.81 2.78 3.93
N LEU A 43 -7.55 3.18 4.12
CA LEU A 43 -6.38 2.40 3.70
C LEU A 43 -5.92 1.39 4.74
N ASN A 44 -6.69 1.20 5.81
CA ASN A 44 -6.40 0.17 6.79
C ASN A 44 -6.43 -1.21 6.11
N ALA A 45 -5.41 -2.00 6.42
CA ALA A 45 -5.31 -3.36 5.90
C ALA A 45 -5.86 -4.38 6.91
N PRO A 46 -6.32 -5.55 6.43
CA PRO A 46 -6.63 -5.85 5.04
C PRO A 46 -7.91 -5.13 4.58
N ILE A 47 -7.98 -4.80 3.29
CA ILE A 47 -9.21 -4.27 2.70
C ILE A 47 -10.35 -5.28 2.87
N SER A 48 -11.52 -4.82 3.29
CA SER A 48 -12.69 -5.70 3.38
C SER A 48 -13.23 -6.04 1.98
N LYS A 49 -13.88 -7.20 1.87
CA LYS A 49 -14.62 -7.60 0.67
C LYS A 49 -15.66 -6.56 0.24
N ALA A 50 -16.25 -5.84 1.20
CA ALA A 50 -17.22 -4.79 0.93
C ALA A 50 -16.57 -3.53 0.33
N GLN A 51 -15.37 -3.15 0.81
CA GLN A 51 -14.57 -2.07 0.22
C GLN A 51 -14.08 -2.44 -1.19
N PHE A 52 -13.72 -3.70 -1.43
CA PHE A 52 -13.25 -4.15 -2.74
C PHE A 52 -14.39 -4.28 -3.78
N ARG A 53 -15.55 -4.83 -3.38
CA ARG A 53 -16.64 -5.14 -4.31
C ARG A 53 -17.43 -3.92 -4.76
N GLY A 54 -17.62 -3.79 -6.07
CA GLY A 54 -18.44 -2.72 -6.66
C GLY A 54 -17.80 -1.33 -6.55
N ALA A 55 -16.49 -1.28 -6.32
CA ALA A 55 -15.76 -0.05 -6.11
C ALA A 55 -15.34 0.66 -7.41
N GLY A 56 -15.46 0.01 -8.57
CA GLY A 56 -15.22 0.67 -9.86
C GLY A 56 -15.06 -0.27 -11.05
N LYS A 57 -14.84 0.32 -12.23
CA LYS A 57 -14.44 -0.40 -13.44
C LYS A 57 -12.93 -0.63 -13.46
N SER A 58 -12.50 -1.58 -14.28
CA SER A 58 -11.09 -1.83 -14.55
C SER A 58 -10.38 -0.56 -15.07
N VAL A 59 -9.25 -0.21 -14.48
CA VAL A 59 -8.46 0.99 -14.80
C VAL A 59 -7.26 0.69 -15.71
N ALA A 60 -6.94 -0.59 -15.91
CA ALA A 60 -5.87 -1.04 -16.79
C ALA A 60 -6.15 -2.44 -17.31
N THR A 61 -5.62 -2.77 -18.48
CA THR A 61 -5.67 -4.11 -19.07
C THR A 61 -4.26 -4.62 -19.28
N TRP A 62 -3.94 -5.79 -18.73
CA TRP A 62 -2.60 -6.38 -18.75
C TRP A 62 -2.64 -7.81 -19.30
N PRO A 63 -1.79 -8.16 -20.28
CA PRO A 63 -1.58 -9.56 -20.66
C PRO A 63 -0.93 -10.34 -19.51
N ALA A 64 -1.36 -11.57 -19.28
CA ALA A 64 -0.70 -12.47 -18.33
C ALA A 64 0.77 -12.68 -18.71
N GLY A 65 1.65 -12.69 -17.71
CA GLY A 65 3.10 -12.83 -17.90
C GLY A 65 3.82 -11.57 -18.41
N SER A 66 3.10 -10.47 -18.68
CA SER A 66 3.72 -9.20 -19.04
C SER A 66 4.33 -8.48 -17.84
N ASN A 67 5.39 -7.70 -18.07
CA ASN A 67 5.97 -6.83 -17.06
C ASN A 67 5.08 -5.60 -16.87
N GLN A 68 4.75 -5.31 -15.61
CA GLN A 68 3.98 -4.13 -15.24
C GLN A 68 4.76 -3.28 -14.25
N ALA A 69 4.54 -1.97 -14.33
CA ALA A 69 5.08 -1.01 -13.39
C ALA A 69 3.94 -0.42 -12.57
N PHE A 70 4.23 -0.07 -11.32
CA PHE A 70 3.32 0.72 -10.52
C PHE A 70 4.00 2.00 -10.05
N SER A 71 3.20 3.01 -9.72
CA SER A 71 3.67 4.22 -9.06
C SER A 71 2.73 4.61 -7.94
N LEU A 72 3.32 5.24 -6.92
CA LEU A 72 2.60 5.74 -5.76
C LEU A 72 2.53 7.28 -5.82
N ALA A 73 1.52 7.86 -5.19
CA ALA A 73 1.39 9.29 -4.95
C ALA A 73 1.01 9.50 -3.49
N GLY A 74 1.57 10.52 -2.84
CA GLY A 74 1.28 10.82 -1.44
C GLY A 74 2.28 11.80 -0.86
N GLY A 75 2.17 12.04 0.43
CA GLY A 75 2.96 13.05 1.15
C GLY A 75 4.19 12.53 1.89
N ALA A 76 4.19 11.28 2.37
CA ALA A 76 5.27 10.74 3.19
C ALA A 76 5.55 9.25 2.91
N THR A 77 6.83 8.92 2.64
CA THR A 77 7.29 7.53 2.47
C THR A 77 7.66 6.85 3.79
N HIS A 78 7.71 7.61 4.90
CA HIS A 78 8.06 7.13 6.24
C HIS A 78 9.39 6.34 6.31
N GLY A 79 10.40 6.78 5.54
CA GLY A 79 11.69 6.08 5.48
C GLY A 79 11.70 4.81 4.63
N GLY A 80 10.58 4.51 3.94
CA GLY A 80 10.44 3.32 3.11
C GLY A 80 10.03 2.09 3.91
N GLY A 81 10.65 0.95 3.61
CA GLY A 81 10.28 -0.35 4.16
C GLY A 81 10.14 -1.41 3.08
N SER A 82 9.19 -2.31 3.25
CA SER A 82 8.92 -3.40 2.31
C SER A 82 7.49 -3.35 1.78
N CYS A 83 7.29 -3.76 0.54
CA CYS A 83 5.98 -3.85 -0.11
C CYS A 83 5.73 -5.24 -0.66
N GLN A 84 4.45 -5.63 -0.74
CA GLN A 84 4.01 -6.73 -1.59
C GLN A 84 3.02 -6.23 -2.64
N VAL A 85 3.19 -6.71 -3.87
CA VAL A 85 2.19 -6.61 -4.93
C VAL A 85 1.48 -7.95 -5.01
N SER A 86 0.16 -7.92 -4.92
CA SER A 86 -0.68 -9.12 -4.90
C SER A 86 -1.90 -8.97 -5.81
N LEU A 87 -2.39 -10.09 -6.34
CA LEU A 87 -3.62 -10.15 -7.13
C LEU A 87 -4.70 -10.93 -6.39
N SER A 88 -5.95 -10.52 -6.58
CA SER A 88 -7.13 -11.27 -6.18
C SER A 88 -7.96 -11.61 -7.41
N TYR A 89 -8.36 -12.88 -7.53
CA TYR A 89 -9.24 -13.38 -8.59
C TYR A 89 -10.64 -13.76 -8.06
N ASP A 90 -10.87 -13.63 -6.75
CA ASP A 90 -12.09 -14.02 -6.03
C ASP A 90 -12.85 -12.80 -5.45
N ASN A 91 -12.63 -11.63 -6.06
CA ASN A 91 -13.23 -10.34 -5.68
C ASN A 91 -12.86 -9.88 -4.27
N GLY A 92 -11.56 -9.89 -3.97
CA GLY A 92 -10.97 -9.36 -2.74
C GLY A 92 -11.10 -10.29 -1.53
N GLU A 93 -11.39 -11.57 -1.76
CA GLU A 93 -11.50 -12.55 -0.68
C GLU A 93 -10.13 -13.13 -0.30
N THR A 94 -9.29 -13.39 -1.30
CA THR A 94 -7.88 -13.74 -1.09
C THR A 94 -6.98 -12.95 -2.02
N PHE A 95 -5.80 -12.61 -1.51
CA PHE A 95 -4.74 -11.92 -2.25
C PHE A 95 -3.49 -12.79 -2.28
N LYS A 96 -2.98 -12.99 -3.50
CA LYS A 96 -1.82 -13.84 -3.78
C LYS A 96 -0.65 -12.98 -4.22
N VAL A 97 0.48 -13.09 -3.52
CA VAL A 97 1.68 -12.27 -3.75
C VAL A 97 2.32 -12.68 -5.07
N ILE A 98 2.52 -11.71 -5.95
CA ILE A 98 3.19 -11.89 -7.25
C ILE A 98 4.56 -11.21 -7.31
N LYS A 99 4.83 -10.22 -6.45
CA LYS A 99 6.15 -9.60 -6.28
C LYS A 99 6.30 -9.05 -4.87
N SER A 100 7.47 -9.26 -4.27
CA SER A 100 7.85 -8.61 -3.00
C SER A 100 9.04 -7.68 -3.21
N PHE A 101 9.01 -6.53 -2.55
CA PHE A 101 10.12 -5.59 -2.42
C PHE A 101 10.55 -5.58 -0.96
N ILE A 102 11.78 -5.98 -0.68
CA ILE A 102 12.35 -6.01 0.66
C ILE A 102 13.35 -4.86 0.76
N GLY A 103 12.87 -3.75 1.33
CA GLY A 103 13.56 -2.47 1.36
C GLY A 103 13.25 -1.61 0.14
N ASN A 104 13.59 -0.32 0.24
CA ASN A 104 13.39 0.68 -0.82
C ASN A 104 11.96 0.74 -1.40
N CYS A 105 10.93 0.36 -0.63
CA CYS A 105 9.52 0.47 -1.03
C CYS A 105 8.61 0.85 0.14
N PRO A 106 7.87 1.98 0.05
CA PRO A 106 7.85 2.94 -1.04
C PRO A 106 9.15 3.74 -1.13
N SER A 107 9.63 4.00 -2.36
CA SER A 107 10.77 4.89 -2.61
C SER A 107 10.32 6.14 -3.36
N GLY A 108 10.82 7.29 -2.90
CA GLY A 108 10.43 8.60 -3.43
C GLY A 108 11.31 9.69 -2.84
N SER A 109 12.42 9.95 -3.54
CA SER A 109 13.41 11.04 -3.40
C SER A 109 13.80 11.49 -1.99
N GLU A 110 15.07 11.25 -1.64
CA GLU A 110 15.87 11.89 -0.60
C GLU A 110 15.32 13.24 -0.12
N ARG A 111 14.75 13.26 1.09
CA ARG A 111 14.47 14.47 1.85
C ARG A 111 14.82 14.16 3.30
N ASP A 112 15.78 14.89 3.86
CA ASP A 112 15.95 14.93 5.31
C ASP A 112 14.79 15.72 5.90
N TYR A 113 13.92 15.03 6.63
CA TYR A 113 12.93 15.62 7.52
C TYR A 113 13.05 14.94 8.88
N SER A 114 13.21 15.75 9.93
CA SER A 114 13.04 15.33 11.31
C SER A 114 11.64 14.73 11.51
N PHE A 115 11.56 13.49 11.99
CA PHE A 115 10.31 12.73 12.14
C PHE A 115 9.80 12.70 13.60
N SER A 116 8.51 12.45 13.74
CA SER A 116 7.90 11.88 14.95
C SER A 116 7.60 10.41 14.70
N LEU A 117 7.70 9.58 15.74
CA LEU A 117 7.44 8.13 15.70
C LEU A 117 6.11 7.82 15.00
N GLY A 118 6.16 7.06 13.90
CA GLY A 118 4.98 6.50 13.25
C GLY A 118 4.49 5.26 13.99
N ASN A 119 3.18 5.00 13.99
CA ASN A 119 2.67 3.75 14.54
C ASN A 119 3.06 2.57 13.62
N ARG A 120 3.03 1.35 14.17
CA ARG A 120 3.18 0.13 13.37
C ARG A 120 1.95 -0.04 12.50
N GLU A 121 2.06 0.31 11.22
CA GLU A 121 0.92 0.40 10.31
C GLU A 121 1.08 -0.55 9.13
N MET A 122 -0.04 -1.06 8.64
CA MET A 122 -0.13 -1.83 7.40
C MET A 122 -1.15 -1.12 6.49
N TYR A 123 -0.69 -0.70 5.32
CA TYR A 123 -1.52 -0.01 4.34
C TYR A 123 -1.83 -0.91 3.15
N MET A 124 -3.06 -0.83 2.64
CA MET A 124 -3.48 -1.58 1.46
C MET A 124 -4.31 -0.71 0.52
N GLY A 125 -3.83 -0.54 -0.71
CA GLY A 125 -4.57 0.13 -1.79
C GLY A 125 -4.84 -0.84 -2.94
N CYS A 126 -6.08 -0.92 -3.39
CA CYS A 126 -6.49 -1.81 -4.48
C CYS A 126 -6.83 -1.05 -5.76
N ALA A 127 -6.51 -1.61 -6.92
CA ALA A 127 -6.98 -1.15 -8.23
C ALA A 127 -7.59 -2.33 -8.99
N ALA A 128 -8.73 -2.12 -9.65
CA ALA A 128 -9.33 -3.12 -10.51
C ALA A 128 -8.58 -3.15 -11.86
N VAL A 129 -8.08 -4.31 -12.26
CA VAL A 129 -7.40 -4.50 -13.55
C VAL A 129 -7.97 -5.68 -14.30
N THR A 130 -7.93 -5.64 -15.63
CA THR A 130 -8.33 -6.74 -16.50
C THR A 130 -7.09 -7.52 -16.89
N ILE A 131 -7.04 -8.81 -16.58
CA ILE A 131 -5.97 -9.70 -17.07
C ILE A 131 -6.45 -10.41 -18.34
N THR A 132 -5.72 -10.25 -19.43
CA THR A 132 -5.98 -10.95 -20.71
C THR A 132 -4.98 -12.08 -20.92
N ASN A 133 -5.32 -13.03 -21.79
CA ASN A 133 -4.46 -14.18 -22.13
C ASN A 133 -4.01 -15.01 -20.89
N GLY A 134 -4.86 -15.07 -19.86
CA GLY A 134 -4.59 -15.81 -18.63
C GLY A 134 -4.84 -17.31 -18.74
N GLY A 135 -4.21 -18.08 -17.84
CA GLY A 135 -4.46 -19.51 -17.64
C GLY A 135 -5.41 -19.77 -16.46
N SER A 136 -5.19 -20.86 -15.72
CA SER A 136 -6.01 -21.30 -14.57
C SER A 136 -5.90 -20.43 -13.29
N GLY A 137 -5.29 -19.24 -13.38
CA GLY A 137 -5.11 -18.31 -12.26
C GLY A 137 -3.84 -18.57 -11.43
N LEU A 138 -3.78 -18.00 -10.22
CA LEU A 138 -2.64 -18.15 -9.31
C LEU A 138 -2.86 -19.34 -8.37
N GLY A 139 -2.03 -20.37 -8.54
CA GLY A 139 -2.07 -21.59 -7.72
C GLY A 139 -1.42 -21.46 -6.35
N THR A 140 -1.13 -22.61 -5.73
CA THR A 140 -0.52 -22.71 -4.39
C THR A 140 0.94 -22.23 -4.32
N SER A 141 1.62 -22.09 -5.46
CA SER A 141 2.97 -21.54 -5.55
C SER A 141 3.05 -20.05 -5.22
N TYR A 142 1.91 -19.34 -5.25
CA TYR A 142 1.83 -17.94 -4.85
C TYR A 142 1.32 -17.87 -3.40
N PRO A 143 2.12 -17.32 -2.46
CA PRO A 143 1.72 -17.23 -1.06
C PRO A 143 0.61 -16.19 -0.87
N LYS A 144 -0.06 -16.25 0.28
CA LYS A 144 -1.02 -15.20 0.68
C LYS A 144 -0.25 -13.91 1.00
N VAL A 145 -0.90 -12.77 0.85
CA VAL A 145 -0.35 -11.49 1.32
C VAL A 145 -0.06 -11.57 2.82
N PHE A 146 1.10 -11.07 3.22
CA PHE A 146 1.50 -11.00 4.62
C PHE A 146 0.69 -9.92 5.34
N VAL A 147 0.23 -10.22 6.56
CA VAL A 147 -0.59 -9.33 7.38
C VAL A 147 -0.01 -9.27 8.78
N ALA A 148 0.19 -8.05 9.31
CA ALA A 148 0.73 -7.83 10.65
C ALA A 148 0.28 -6.48 11.21
N ASN A 149 0.53 -6.25 12.50
CA ASN A 149 0.23 -5.02 13.23
C ASN A 149 -1.26 -4.65 13.29
N ILE A 150 -2.15 -5.64 13.15
CA ILE A 150 -3.61 -5.48 13.18
C ILE A 150 -4.24 -6.35 14.28
N GLU A 151 -3.57 -6.42 15.44
CA GLU A 151 -3.97 -7.26 16.58
C GLU A 151 -4.07 -8.77 16.25
N ASN A 152 -3.46 -9.22 15.16
CA ASN A 152 -3.42 -10.61 14.73
C ASN A 152 -2.33 -11.46 15.41
N GLY A 153 -1.67 -10.92 16.44
CA GLY A 153 -0.55 -11.59 17.11
C GLY A 153 0.74 -11.65 16.29
N CYS A 154 0.88 -10.82 15.25
CA CYS A 154 2.12 -10.62 14.50
C CYS A 154 2.57 -9.16 14.53
N GLN A 155 3.85 -8.92 14.84
CA GLN A 155 4.40 -7.57 15.02
C GLN A 155 5.73 -7.40 14.28
N THR A 156 5.94 -6.28 13.61
CA THR A 156 7.01 -6.11 12.60
C THR A 156 8.21 -5.23 12.99
N ALA A 157 8.89 -5.32 14.13
CA ALA A 157 9.78 -4.21 14.55
C ALA A 157 9.09 -2.80 14.48
N ALA A 158 9.68 -1.78 15.12
CA ALA A 158 9.10 -0.43 15.06
C ALA A 158 9.50 0.29 13.77
N GLU A 159 10.68 -0.03 13.25
CA GLU A 159 11.31 0.62 12.11
C GLU A 159 12.14 -0.39 11.32
N GLY A 160 12.47 -0.03 10.07
CA GLY A 160 13.36 -0.80 9.21
C GLY A 160 12.66 -1.67 8.17
N VAL A 161 13.47 -2.45 7.46
CA VAL A 161 13.01 -3.29 6.36
C VAL A 161 12.40 -4.58 6.90
N LEU A 162 11.18 -4.89 6.50
CA LEU A 162 10.52 -6.14 6.87
C LEU A 162 10.96 -7.28 5.95
N GLU A 163 11.48 -8.36 6.53
CA GLU A 163 11.65 -9.65 5.87
C GLU A 163 10.33 -10.42 5.93
N PHE A 164 9.63 -10.53 4.81
CA PHE A 164 8.40 -11.33 4.74
C PHE A 164 8.70 -12.80 5.02
N PRO A 165 7.93 -13.50 5.88
CA PRO A 165 8.07 -14.94 6.08
C PRO A 165 7.92 -15.73 4.77
N ASN A 166 7.02 -15.29 3.90
CA ASN A 166 6.70 -15.91 2.62
C ASN A 166 6.69 -14.85 1.49
N PRO A 167 7.87 -14.47 0.94
CA PRO A 167 7.96 -13.39 -0.05
C PRO A 167 7.54 -13.80 -1.47
N GLY A 168 7.32 -15.09 -1.72
CA GLY A 168 7.01 -15.63 -3.06
C GLY A 168 8.26 -15.81 -3.94
N GLY A 169 8.04 -16.14 -5.21
CA GLY A 169 9.12 -16.47 -6.16
C GLY A 169 9.81 -15.29 -6.85
N VAL A 170 9.22 -14.09 -6.78
CA VAL A 170 9.75 -12.88 -7.44
C VAL A 170 10.01 -11.82 -6.37
N VAL A 171 11.28 -11.61 -6.05
CA VAL A 171 11.71 -10.75 -4.94
C VAL A 171 12.77 -9.77 -5.40
N GLU A 172 12.56 -8.50 -5.12
CA GLU A 172 13.55 -7.44 -5.25
C GLU A 172 14.05 -7.07 -3.85
N ARG A 173 15.37 -7.02 -3.67
CA ARG A 173 16.00 -6.77 -2.37
C ARG A 173 16.91 -5.56 -2.47
N SER A 174 16.77 -4.64 -1.52
CA SER A 174 17.76 -3.60 -1.27
C SER A 174 18.98 -4.19 -0.53
N SER A 175 20.01 -3.36 -0.33
CA SER A 175 21.16 -3.68 0.53
C SER A 175 20.89 -3.43 2.02
N GLU A 176 19.72 -2.91 2.38
CA GLU A 176 19.38 -2.60 3.77
C GLU A 176 19.16 -3.89 4.58
N PRO A 177 19.56 -3.92 5.88
CA PRO A 177 19.27 -5.06 6.74
C PRO A 177 17.76 -5.27 6.91
N ALA A 178 17.29 -6.49 6.63
CA ALA A 178 15.90 -6.88 6.79
C ALA A 178 15.66 -7.68 8.07
N PHE A 179 14.55 -7.40 8.75
CA PHE A 179 14.20 -7.98 10.04
C PHE A 179 12.93 -8.81 9.93
N LYS A 180 12.95 -10.00 10.52
CA LYS A 180 11.78 -10.87 10.56
C LYS A 180 10.74 -10.31 11.55
N PRO A 181 9.44 -10.48 11.25
CA PRO A 181 8.40 -10.16 12.21
C PRO A 181 8.41 -11.19 13.36
N VAL A 182 7.81 -10.82 14.48
CA VAL A 182 7.75 -11.63 15.70
C VAL A 182 6.30 -11.85 16.14
N GLY A 183 6.03 -13.05 16.65
CA GLY A 183 4.70 -13.44 17.15
C GLY A 183 4.12 -14.64 16.43
N ALA A 184 3.17 -15.31 17.08
CA ALA A 184 2.57 -16.55 16.59
C ALA A 184 1.70 -16.35 15.34
N GLY A 185 1.24 -15.12 15.08
CA GLY A 185 0.43 -14.79 13.90
C GLY A 185 1.23 -14.54 12.62
N CYS A 186 2.56 -14.62 12.66
CA CYS A 186 3.41 -14.28 11.52
C CYS A 186 3.53 -15.47 10.54
N VAL A 187 2.53 -15.59 9.67
CA VAL A 187 2.41 -16.65 8.65
C VAL A 187 2.37 -16.10 7.23
#